data_AF-A0A0J6RPX0-F1
#
_entry.id   AF-A0A0J6RPX0-F1
#
_cell.length_a   1.000
_cell.length_b   1.000
_cell.length_c   1.000
_cell.angle_alpha   90.00
_cell.angle_beta   90.00
_cell.angle_gamma   90.00
#
_symmetry.space_group_name_H-M   'P 1'
#
loop_
_entity.id
_entity.type
_entity.pdbx_description
1 polymer ?
#
loop_
_entity_poly.entity_id
_entity_poly.type
_entity_poly.pdbx_seq_one_letter_code
_entity_poly.pdbx_strand_id
1 'polypeptide(L)'
;MNAPILAKDLPKSVTTGPITGSAKAYASPKDRPDLRIPYREIVLTDPGEAPVRLYDPSGPYTETNARIDLAAGLPEIRASWIENRGYAAVAPRAVKPEDNG
;
A
#
# COMPACT_ATOMS: atom_id res chain seq x y z
N MET A 1 -2.20 7.81 31.08
CA MET A 1 -1.27 8.91 30.78
C MET A 1 -0.22 8.40 29.81
N ASN A 2 -0.60 8.22 28.55
CA ASN A 2 0.28 8.05 27.41
C ASN A 2 0.46 9.44 26.81
N ALA A 3 1.72 9.87 26.70
CA ALA A 3 2.06 11.15 26.09
C ALA A 3 1.66 11.14 24.60
N PRO A 4 1.25 12.30 24.02
CA PRO A 4 1.06 12.40 22.58
C PRO A 4 2.35 11.97 21.87
N ILE A 5 2.24 11.15 20.83
CA ILE A 5 3.39 10.74 20.01
C ILE A 5 3.93 12.01 19.37
N LEU A 6 5.11 12.45 19.82
CA LEU A 6 5.77 13.61 19.24
C LEU A 6 6.31 13.20 17.87
N ALA A 7 6.27 14.10 16.88
CA ALA A 7 6.78 13.82 15.54
C ALA A 7 8.25 13.31 15.53
N LYS A 8 9.03 13.63 16.57
CA LYS A 8 10.40 13.12 16.77
C LYS A 8 10.47 11.61 17.05
N ASP A 9 9.39 11.02 17.55
CA ASP A 9 9.30 9.62 17.99
C ASP A 9 8.74 8.71 16.87
N LEU A 10 8.36 9.28 15.72
CA LEU A 10 7.92 8.50 14.56
C LEU A 10 9.11 7.86 13.83
N PRO A 11 8.94 6.64 13.28
CA PRO A 11 9.96 6.04 12.43
C PRO A 11 10.18 6.92 11.21
N LYS A 12 11.45 7.22 10.93
CA LYS A 12 11.85 8.03 9.76
C LYS A 12 11.93 7.22 8.47
N SER A 13 12.01 5.90 8.58
CA SER A 13 12.11 4.97 7.46
C SER A 13 11.60 3.59 7.85
N VAL A 14 11.27 2.80 6.83
CA VAL A 14 10.89 1.38 6.94
C VAL A 14 11.64 0.59 5.87
N THR A 15 11.64 -0.74 5.99
CA THR A 15 12.18 -1.60 4.93
C THR A 15 11.33 -1.44 3.66
N THR A 16 12.00 -1.10 2.57
CA THR A 16 11.38 -0.95 1.25
C THR A 16 12.20 -1.66 0.19
N GLY A 17 11.61 -1.82 -0.99
CA GLY A 17 12.22 -2.42 -2.15
C GLY A 17 11.78 -3.87 -2.38
N PRO A 18 12.12 -4.44 -3.55
CA PRO A 18 11.64 -5.76 -3.94
C PRO A 18 11.98 -6.83 -2.92
N ILE A 19 11.02 -7.73 -2.66
CA ILE A 19 11.30 -8.93 -1.87
C ILE A 19 12.27 -9.79 -2.67
N THR A 20 13.41 -10.15 -2.07
CA THR A 20 14.51 -10.88 -2.72
C THR A 20 14.02 -12.05 -3.57
N GLY A 21 14.50 -12.12 -4.82
CA GLY A 21 14.13 -13.14 -5.79
C GLY A 21 12.75 -12.94 -6.44
N SER A 22 12.09 -11.80 -6.20
CA SER A 22 10.80 -11.48 -6.80
C SER A 22 10.69 -10.01 -7.20
N ALA A 23 9.75 -9.71 -8.09
CA ALA A 23 9.41 -8.34 -8.48
C ALA A 23 7.90 -8.11 -8.37
N LYS A 24 7.51 -6.91 -7.93
CA LYS A 24 6.10 -6.49 -7.93
C LYS A 24 5.60 -6.40 -9.37
N ALA A 25 4.43 -6.96 -9.61
CA ALA A 25 3.68 -6.83 -10.85
C ALA A 25 2.20 -6.54 -10.56
N TYR A 26 1.47 -6.15 -11.60
CA TYR A 26 0.06 -5.78 -11.49
C TYR A 26 -0.76 -6.35 -12.62
N ALA A 27 -1.95 -6.84 -12.30
CA ALA A 27 -2.95 -7.26 -13.27
C ALA A 27 -4.12 -6.28 -13.27
N SER A 28 -4.75 -6.13 -14.43
CA SER A 28 -5.98 -5.36 -14.59
C SER A 28 -7.02 -6.22 -15.30
N PRO A 29 -8.24 -6.35 -14.78
CA PRO A 29 -9.34 -6.94 -15.53
C PRO A 29 -9.63 -6.14 -16.80
N LYS A 30 -10.05 -6.81 -17.87
CA LYS A 30 -10.26 -6.18 -19.20
C LYS A 30 -11.30 -5.05 -19.16
N ASP A 31 -12.32 -5.20 -18.32
CA ASP A 31 -13.44 -4.27 -18.12
C ASP A 31 -13.16 -3.21 -17.04
N ARG A 32 -12.03 -3.33 -16.33
CA ARG A 32 -11.62 -2.44 -15.23
C ARG A 32 -10.13 -2.09 -15.30
N PRO A 33 -9.69 -1.36 -16.34
CA PRO A 33 -8.28 -0.99 -16.51
C PRO A 33 -7.76 -0.04 -15.43
N ASP A 34 -8.66 0.61 -14.68
CA ASP A 34 -8.33 1.44 -13.52
C ASP A 34 -7.84 0.62 -12.30
N LEU A 35 -8.18 -0.68 -12.24
CA LEU A 35 -7.74 -1.56 -11.17
C LEU A 35 -6.32 -2.07 -11.43
N ARG A 36 -5.42 -1.86 -10.47
CA ARG A 36 -4.08 -2.47 -10.46
C ARG A 36 -3.99 -3.47 -9.31
N ILE A 37 -4.24 -4.74 -9.59
CA ILE A 37 -4.26 -5.82 -8.60
C ILE A 37 -2.83 -6.32 -8.38
N PRO A 38 -2.25 -6.16 -7.18
CA PRO A 38 -0.86 -6.50 -6.92
C PRO A 38 -0.64 -8.00 -6.81
N TYR A 39 0.48 -8.45 -7.36
CA TYR A 39 1.08 -9.75 -7.10
C TYR A 39 2.59 -9.61 -7.25
N ARG A 40 3.35 -10.67 -6.93
CA ARG A 40 4.79 -10.72 -7.23
C ARG A 40 5.11 -11.87 -8.16
N GLU A 41 6.05 -11.65 -9.05
CA GLU A 41 6.57 -12.68 -9.97
C GLU A 41 7.93 -13.16 -9.48
N ILE A 42 8.11 -14.47 -9.50
CA ILE A 42 9.38 -15.15 -9.26
C ILE A 42 9.81 -15.75 -10.58
N VAL A 43 10.91 -15.26 -11.13
CA VAL A 43 11.54 -15.84 -12.32
C VAL A 43 12.29 -17.10 -11.87
N LEU A 44 11.99 -18.23 -12.52
CA LEU A 44 12.62 -19.51 -12.23
C LEU A 44 13.94 -19.62 -13.01
N THR A 45 14.81 -20.52 -12.57
CA THR A 45 16.13 -20.72 -13.19
C THR A 45 16.06 -21.41 -14.54
N ASP A 46 15.01 -22.22 -14.78
CA ASP A 46 14.75 -22.79 -16.10
C ASP A 46 14.03 -21.76 -16.98
N PRO A 47 14.62 -21.29 -18.10
CA PRO A 47 14.00 -20.32 -18.99
C PRO A 47 12.77 -20.86 -19.74
N GLY A 48 12.55 -22.18 -19.76
CA GLY A 48 11.35 -22.80 -20.33
C GLY A 48 10.13 -22.73 -19.40
N GLU A 49 10.34 -22.42 -18.12
CA GLU A 49 9.26 -22.31 -17.14
C GLU A 49 8.76 -20.86 -17.02
N ALA A 50 7.44 -20.70 -17.02
CA ALA A 50 6.83 -19.40 -16.81
C ALA A 50 7.07 -18.91 -15.36
N PRO A 51 7.22 -17.59 -15.13
CA PRO A 51 7.35 -17.06 -13.78
C PRO A 51 6.18 -17.46 -12.87
N VAL A 52 6.49 -17.79 -11.61
CA VAL A 52 5.46 -18.09 -10.61
C VAL A 52 4.86 -16.79 -10.09
N ARG A 53 3.54 -16.67 -10.18
CA ARG A 53 2.78 -15.55 -9.63
C ARG A 53 2.31 -15.88 -8.22
N LEU A 54 2.69 -15.06 -7.25
CA LEU A 54 2.24 -15.19 -5.87
C LEU A 54 1.42 -13.98 -5.45
N TYR A 55 0.41 -14.23 -4.62
CA TYR A 55 -0.28 -13.18 -3.90
C TYR A 55 0.72 -12.31 -3.12
N ASP A 56 0.50 -11.00 -3.12
CA ASP A 56 1.42 -10.05 -2.52
C ASP A 56 0.70 -8.91 -1.77
N PRO A 57 0.54 -9.03 -0.44
CA PRO A 57 -0.10 -8.00 0.38
C PRO A 57 0.84 -6.86 0.78
N SER A 58 2.10 -6.85 0.35
CA SER A 58 3.11 -5.89 0.82
C SER A 58 2.91 -4.45 0.32
N GLY A 59 1.97 -4.22 -0.60
CA GLY A 59 1.65 -2.88 -1.10
C GLY A 59 2.80 -2.20 -1.87
N PRO A 60 2.78 -0.86 -1.97
CA PRO A 60 3.82 -0.09 -2.68
C PRO A 60 5.21 -0.20 -2.08
N TYR A 61 5.33 -0.65 -0.82
CA TYR A 61 6.60 -0.73 -0.09
C TYR A 61 7.63 -1.63 -0.77
N THR A 62 7.19 -2.62 -1.57
CA THR A 62 8.08 -3.56 -2.27
C THR A 62 8.19 -3.32 -3.77
N GLU A 63 7.71 -2.18 -4.25
CA GLU A 63 8.00 -1.75 -5.61
C GLU A 63 9.50 -1.42 -5.77
N THR A 64 10.04 -1.65 -6.98
CA THR A 64 11.46 -1.38 -7.29
C THR A 64 11.86 0.07 -7.02
N ASN A 65 10.94 1.01 -7.21
CA ASN A 65 11.16 2.45 -7.02
C ASN A 65 10.21 3.01 -5.95
N ALA A 66 9.95 2.26 -4.89
CA ALA A 66 9.07 2.67 -3.80
C ALA A 66 9.51 4.04 -3.24
N ARG A 67 8.64 5.05 -3.37
CA ARG A 67 8.82 6.39 -2.76
C ARG A 67 7.83 6.53 -1.62
N ILE A 68 8.25 6.12 -0.43
CA ILE A 68 7.41 6.09 0.77
C ILE A 68 7.67 7.31 1.63
N ASP A 69 6.63 8.11 1.83
CA ASP A 69 6.57 9.18 2.82
C ASP A 69 5.59 8.78 3.92
N LEU A 70 6.13 8.46 5.10
CA LEU A 70 5.35 8.01 6.24
C LEU A 70 4.51 9.14 6.85
N ALA A 71 4.90 10.40 6.67
CA ALA A 71 4.17 11.55 7.17
C ALA A 71 2.99 11.91 6.24
N ALA A 72 3.17 11.74 4.92
CA ALA A 72 2.11 11.96 3.94
C ALA A 72 1.12 10.79 3.84
N GLY A 73 1.54 9.58 4.24
CA GLY A 73 0.75 8.37 4.05
C GLY A 73 0.82 7.82 2.62
N LEU A 74 0.09 6.73 2.38
CA LEU A 74 0.03 6.11 1.05
C LEU A 74 -0.98 6.81 0.14
N PRO A 75 -0.79 6.75 -1.19
CA PRO A 75 -1.80 7.23 -2.13
C PRO A 75 -3.17 6.57 -1.90
N GLU A 76 -4.22 7.38 -1.87
CA GLU A 76 -5.61 6.92 -1.70
C GLU A 76 -6.18 6.34 -3.01
N ILE A 77 -5.63 5.23 -3.49
CA ILE A 77 -5.95 4.64 -4.81
C ILE A 77 -7.43 4.25 -5.00
N ARG A 78 -8.22 4.25 -3.92
CA ARG A 78 -9.65 3.90 -3.92
C ARG A 78 -10.58 5.11 -3.78
N ALA A 79 -10.05 6.32 -3.58
CA ALA A 79 -10.85 7.51 -3.26
C ALA A 79 -11.97 7.74 -4.29
N SER A 80 -11.63 7.79 -5.58
CA SER A 80 -12.60 7.98 -6.67
C SER A 80 -13.68 6.89 -6.72
N TRP A 81 -13.33 5.63 -6.39
CA TRP A 81 -14.31 4.54 -6.38
C TRP A 81 -15.32 4.68 -5.25
N ILE A 82 -14.91 5.25 -4.12
CA ILE A 82 -15.76 5.47 -2.95
C ILE A 82 -16.67 6.67 -3.22
N GLU A 83 -16.12 7.77 -3.75
CA GLU A 83 -16.87 8.96 -4.15
C GLU A 83 -17.99 8.62 -5.14
N ASN A 84 -17.68 7.82 -6.16
CA ASN A 84 -18.63 7.41 -7.19
C ASN A 84 -19.79 6.54 -6.68
N ARG A 85 -19.74 6.03 -5.44
CA ARG A 85 -20.84 5.26 -4.84
C ARG A 85 -21.91 6.13 -4.18
N GLY A 86 -21.67 7.45 -4.05
CA GLY A 86 -22.66 8.38 -3.52
C GLY A 86 -22.95 8.19 -2.02
N TYR A 87 -21.98 7.73 -1.25
CA TYR A 87 -22.12 7.69 0.21
C TYR A 87 -22.26 9.09 0.80
N ALA A 88 -23.08 9.22 1.83
CA ALA A 88 -23.20 10.48 2.56
C ALA A 88 -21.87 10.83 3.24
N ALA A 89 -21.44 12.09 3.11
CA ALA A 89 -20.31 12.59 3.86
C ALA A 89 -20.65 12.64 5.35
N VAL A 90 -19.72 12.17 6.20
CA VAL A 90 -19.85 12.18 7.65
C VAL A 90 -18.81 13.13 8.23
N ALA A 91 -19.22 13.99 9.15
CA ALA A 91 -18.29 14.87 9.85
C ALA A 91 -17.31 14.03 10.71
N PRO A 92 -15.99 14.26 10.60
CA PRO A 92 -15.03 13.54 11.42
C PRO A 92 -15.20 13.90 12.90
N ARG A 93 -15.03 12.92 13.78
CA ARG A 93 -14.99 13.18 15.23
C ARG A 93 -13.68 13.87 15.59
N ALA A 94 -13.72 14.84 16.48
CA ALA A 94 -12.51 15.37 17.08
C ALA A 94 -11.81 14.30 17.94
N VAL A 95 -10.48 14.30 17.91
CA VAL A 95 -9.66 13.50 18.83
C VAL A 95 -9.75 14.13 20.21
N LYS A 96 -9.96 13.30 21.24
CA LYS A 96 -10.07 13.68 22.64
C LYS A 96 -8.88 13.16 23.45
N PRO A 97 -8.59 13.72 24.64
CA PRO A 97 -7.52 13.21 25.50
C PRO A 97 -7.67 11.71 25.82
N GLU A 98 -8.90 11.25 26.11
CA GLU A 98 -9.18 9.85 26.43
C GLU A 98 -8.90 8.86 25.28
N ASP A 99 -8.77 9.32 24.03
CA ASP A 99 -8.38 8.47 22.89
C ASP A 99 -6.91 8.06 22.95
N ASN A 100 -6.08 8.86 23.63
CA ASN A 100 -4.64 8.69 23.70
C ASN A 100 -4.16 8.51 25.14
N GLY A 101 -5.06 8.15 26.07
CA GLY A 101 -4.77 7.72 27.44
C GLY A 101 -4.33 8.83 28.37
#